data_AF-A0A166AIA5-F1
#
_entry.id   AF-A0A166AIA5-F1
#
_cell.length_a   1.000
_cell.length_b   1.000
_cell.length_c   1.000
_cell.angle_alpha   90.00
_cell.angle_beta   90.00
_cell.angle_gamma   90.00
#
_symmetry.space_group_name_H-M   'P 1'
#
loop_
_entity.id
_entity.type
_entity.pdbx_description
1 polymer ?
#
loop_
_entity_poly.entity_id
_entity_poly.type
_entity_poly.pdbx_seq_one_letter_code
_entity_poly.pdbx_strand_id
1 'polypeptide(L)'
;MRIIILALAALTAACSSQISSTEEHIQQYIGSNITDVQERYLTERSRPISFWESRNYAWVETQNALDNGYTLHAFKNPLRDCTINWVVNASGVIESGSPSGTMCSP
;
A
#
# COMPACT_ATOMS: atom_id res chain seq x y z
N MET A 1 13.41 36.38 45.24
CA MET A 1 12.83 36.68 43.91
C MET A 1 12.97 35.42 43.07
N ARG A 2 11.85 34.86 42.60
CA ARG A 2 11.73 33.47 42.12
C ARG A 2 12.32 33.32 40.72
N ILE A 3 13.17 32.32 40.54
CA ILE A 3 13.70 31.84 39.26
C ILE A 3 12.52 31.27 38.46
N ILE A 4 12.15 31.90 37.35
CA ILE A 4 11.20 31.34 36.39
C ILE A 4 12.01 30.77 35.23
N ILE A 5 12.42 29.51 35.40
CA ILE A 5 12.75 28.63 34.28
C ILE A 5 11.41 28.18 33.70
N LEU A 6 11.05 28.69 32.53
CA LEU A 6 9.98 28.10 31.72
C LEU A 6 10.60 27.65 30.41
N ALA A 7 11.14 26.44 30.50
CA ALA A 7 11.42 25.60 29.34
C ALA A 7 10.11 25.35 28.61
N LEU A 8 9.99 25.84 27.38
CA LEU A 8 9.00 25.36 26.42
C LEU A 8 9.74 24.71 25.25
N ALA A 9 10.51 23.67 25.58
CA ALA A 9 10.92 22.67 24.62
C ALA A 9 9.76 21.65 24.51
N ALA A 10 8.79 21.98 23.66
CA ALA A 10 7.77 21.05 23.21
C ALA A 10 7.91 20.88 21.69
N LEU A 11 8.73 19.87 21.34
CA LEU A 11 8.47 18.86 20.31
C LEU A 11 8.17 19.41 18.90
N THR A 12 9.18 19.61 18.07
CA THR A 12 9.70 18.62 17.09
C THR A 12 8.63 17.73 16.43
N ALA A 13 8.62 17.82 15.09
CA ALA A 13 8.08 16.88 14.12
C ALA A 13 6.55 16.90 13.87
N ALA A 14 6.14 17.76 12.96
CA ALA A 14 5.07 17.43 12.02
C ALA A 14 5.46 17.84 10.60
N CYS A 15 6.64 17.41 10.15
CA CYS A 15 6.90 17.22 8.73
C CYS A 15 6.36 15.85 8.36
N SER A 16 5.06 15.73 8.09
CA SER A 16 4.46 14.50 7.55
C SER A 16 3.40 14.82 6.50
N SER A 17 3.62 15.84 5.67
CA SER A 17 2.67 16.21 4.60
C SER A 17 3.00 15.58 3.24
N GLN A 18 3.87 14.56 3.16
CA GLN A 18 4.27 13.94 1.88
C GLN A 18 4.43 12.42 1.88
N ILE A 19 3.74 11.69 2.78
CA ILE A 19 3.55 10.23 2.66
C ILE A 19 2.07 9.97 2.93
N SER A 20 1.23 9.97 1.88
CA SER A 20 -0.22 9.73 2.06
C SER A 20 -0.81 8.82 1.00
N SER A 21 -0.47 8.95 -0.28
CA SER A 21 -1.30 8.33 -1.32
C SER A 21 -1.34 6.79 -1.31
N THR A 22 -0.22 6.12 -1.01
CA THR A 22 -0.17 4.65 -1.06
C THR A 22 -0.60 4.03 0.27
N GLU A 23 -0.22 4.64 1.40
CA GLU A 23 -0.65 4.16 2.72
C GLU A 23 -2.15 4.39 2.91
N GLU A 24 -2.68 5.59 2.59
CA GLU A 24 -4.13 5.84 2.62
C GLU A 24 -4.89 4.90 1.69
N HIS A 25 -4.33 4.62 0.51
CA HIS A 25 -4.92 3.66 -0.41
C HIS A 25 -4.97 2.26 0.20
N ILE A 26 -3.94 1.84 0.94
CA ILE A 26 -3.95 0.54 1.62
C ILE A 26 -5.00 0.50 2.71
N GLN A 27 -5.05 1.53 3.55
CA GLN A 27 -5.99 1.62 4.67
C GLN A 27 -7.45 1.60 4.21
N GLN A 28 -7.77 2.11 3.00
CA GLN A 28 -9.12 2.10 2.44
C GLN A 28 -9.70 0.71 2.18
N TYR A 29 -8.86 -0.30 1.95
CA TYR A 29 -9.30 -1.67 1.66
C TYR A 29 -9.26 -2.59 2.88
N ILE A 30 -8.78 -2.11 4.02
CA ILE A 30 -8.83 -2.89 5.26
C ILE A 30 -10.30 -3.09 5.66
N GLY A 31 -10.70 -4.34 5.87
CA GLY A 31 -12.07 -4.74 6.15
C GLY A 31 -12.94 -4.98 4.89
N SER A 32 -12.42 -4.73 3.69
CA SER A 32 -13.11 -5.06 2.43
C SER A 32 -12.76 -6.48 1.96
N ASN A 33 -13.46 -6.95 0.92
CA ASN A 33 -13.15 -8.24 0.31
C ASN A 33 -11.93 -8.12 -0.60
N ILE A 34 -11.07 -9.14 -0.65
CA ILE A 34 -9.91 -9.19 -1.54
C ILE A 34 -10.28 -9.08 -3.02
N THR A 35 -11.49 -9.47 -3.39
CA THR A 35 -12.02 -9.37 -4.76
C THR A 35 -12.01 -7.92 -5.27
N ASP A 36 -12.28 -6.94 -4.40
CA ASP A 36 -12.27 -5.51 -4.77
C ASP A 36 -10.87 -5.04 -5.20
N VAL A 37 -9.84 -5.56 -4.51
CA VAL A 37 -8.43 -5.29 -4.81
C VAL A 37 -8.00 -6.04 -6.07
N GLN A 38 -8.41 -7.30 -6.23
CA GLN A 38 -8.13 -8.10 -7.41
C GLN A 38 -8.74 -7.47 -8.67
N GLU A 39 -10.01 -7.07 -8.64
CA GLU A 39 -10.65 -6.36 -9.75
C GLU A 39 -9.86 -5.10 -10.09
N ARG A 40 -9.42 -4.34 -9.08
CA ARG A 40 -8.65 -3.12 -9.32
C ARG A 40 -7.26 -3.40 -9.90
N TYR A 41 -6.51 -4.36 -9.41
CA TYR A 41 -5.09 -4.55 -9.77
C TYR A 41 -4.87 -5.51 -10.93
N LEU A 42 -5.73 -6.51 -11.11
CA LEU A 42 -5.65 -7.47 -12.20
C LEU A 42 -6.33 -6.97 -13.48
N THR A 43 -7.17 -5.94 -13.40
CA THR A 43 -7.71 -5.29 -14.59
C THR A 43 -6.59 -4.55 -15.33
N GLU A 44 -6.36 -4.96 -16.58
CA GLU A 44 -5.43 -4.31 -17.48
C GLU A 44 -5.75 -2.83 -17.66
N ARG A 45 -4.73 -1.97 -17.49
CA ARG A 45 -4.86 -0.54 -17.78
C ARG A 45 -3.78 -0.09 -18.74
N SER A 46 -4.19 0.77 -19.68
CA SER A 46 -3.29 1.48 -20.57
C SER A 46 -2.40 2.42 -19.77
N ARG A 47 -1.09 2.25 -19.90
CA ARG A 47 -0.08 3.15 -19.33
C ARG A 47 0.78 3.71 -20.47
N PRO A 48 1.03 5.03 -20.48
CA PRO A 48 1.92 5.61 -21.47
C PRO A 48 3.36 5.13 -21.22
N ILE A 49 4.02 4.69 -22.28
CA ILE A 49 5.46 4.37 -22.29
C ILE A 49 6.23 5.52 -22.93
N SER A 50 5.68 6.07 -24.01
CA SER A 50 6.21 7.24 -24.70
C SER A 50 5.05 8.13 -25.17
N PHE A 51 5.37 9.26 -25.78
CA PHE A 51 4.37 10.18 -26.32
C PHE A 51 3.47 9.51 -27.40
N TRP A 52 3.94 8.44 -28.04
CA TRP A 52 3.20 7.74 -29.11
C TRP A 52 2.89 6.27 -28.81
N GLU A 53 3.35 5.74 -27.67
CA GLU A 53 3.18 4.33 -27.33
C GLU A 53 2.56 4.17 -25.95
N SER A 54 1.57 3.30 -25.87
CA SER A 54 1.02 2.79 -24.63
C SER A 54 1.09 1.26 -24.62
N ARG A 55 1.19 0.67 -23.44
CA ARG A 55 0.96 -0.76 -23.23
C ARG A 55 -0.05 -0.95 -22.12
N ASN A 56 -0.77 -2.06 -22.21
CA ASN A 56 -1.67 -2.52 -21.19
C ASN A 56 -0.89 -3.37 -20.18
N TYR A 57 -1.11 -3.09 -18.91
CA TYR A 57 -0.50 -3.86 -17.83
C TYR A 57 -1.51 -4.11 -16.73
N ALA A 58 -1.49 -5.34 -16.21
CA ALA A 58 -2.08 -5.75 -14.96
C ALA A 58 -0.96 -6.05 -13.95
N TRP A 59 -1.25 -5.91 -12.67
CA TRP A 59 -0.34 -6.38 -11.62
C TRP A 59 -0.33 -7.90 -11.61
N VAL A 60 0.75 -8.49 -11.11
CA VAL A 60 0.87 -9.93 -10.97
C VAL A 60 0.60 -10.30 -9.52
N GLU A 61 -0.41 -11.12 -9.28
CA GLU A 61 -0.71 -11.65 -7.95
C GLU A 61 0.08 -12.92 -7.67
N THR A 62 0.61 -13.05 -6.47
CA THR A 62 1.13 -14.29 -5.90
C THR A 62 0.44 -14.55 -4.58
N GLN A 63 -0.07 -15.76 -4.39
CA GLN A 63 -0.80 -16.15 -3.20
C GLN A 63 0.04 -17.14 -2.38
N ASN A 64 0.18 -16.87 -1.09
CA ASN A 64 0.85 -17.78 -0.16
C ASN A 64 -0.08 -18.05 1.02
N ALA A 65 -0.39 -19.33 1.25
CA ALA A 65 -1.14 -19.72 2.45
C ALA A 65 -0.24 -19.55 3.68
N LEU A 66 -0.79 -18.97 4.74
CA LEU A 66 -0.16 -18.82 6.05
C LEU A 66 -0.69 -19.92 6.98
N ASP A 67 0.15 -20.40 7.91
CA ASP A 67 -0.17 -21.54 8.79
C ASP A 67 -1.39 -21.32 9.70
N ASN A 68 -1.78 -20.06 9.90
CA ASN A 68 -2.94 -19.66 10.71
C ASN A 68 -4.27 -19.67 9.94
N GLY A 69 -4.31 -20.19 8.70
CA GLY A 69 -5.52 -20.22 7.86
C GLY A 69 -5.79 -18.93 7.09
N TYR A 70 -4.82 -18.02 7.08
CA TYR A 70 -4.85 -16.79 6.30
C TYR A 70 -4.16 -16.99 4.95
N THR A 71 -4.42 -16.08 4.01
CA THR A 71 -3.73 -16.03 2.73
C THR A 71 -3.05 -14.69 2.56
N LEU A 72 -1.77 -14.70 2.22
CA LEU A 72 -1.02 -13.54 1.80
C LEU A 72 -1.16 -13.37 0.29
N HIS A 73 -1.82 -12.28 -0.13
CA HIS A 73 -1.92 -11.87 -1.51
C HIS A 73 -0.89 -10.78 -1.79
N ALA A 74 0.15 -11.11 -2.54
CA ALA A 74 1.20 -10.17 -2.96
C ALA A 74 0.94 -9.73 -4.40
N PHE A 75 0.61 -8.45 -4.61
CA PHE A 75 0.46 -7.87 -5.94
C PHE A 75 1.72 -7.13 -6.32
N LYS A 76 2.43 -7.61 -7.33
CA LYS A 76 3.64 -7.00 -7.86
C LYS A 76 3.34 -6.14 -9.07
N ASN A 77 3.82 -4.89 -9.05
CA ASN A 77 3.77 -4.02 -10.20
C ASN A 77 4.81 -4.46 -11.25
N PRO A 78 4.43 -4.66 -12.52
CA PRO A 78 5.37 -5.12 -13.55
C PRO A 78 6.39 -4.03 -13.98
N LEU A 79 6.13 -2.75 -13.67
CA LEU A 79 6.94 -1.62 -14.12
C LEU A 79 7.75 -0.94 -13.01
N ARG A 80 7.42 -1.22 -11.75
CA ARG A 80 8.07 -0.60 -10.58
C ARG A 80 8.43 -1.67 -9.59
N ASP A 81 9.52 -1.45 -8.86
CA ASP A 81 9.81 -2.24 -7.67
C ASP A 81 8.86 -1.85 -6.53
N CYS A 82 7.59 -2.22 -6.70
CA CYS A 82 6.55 -2.10 -5.71
C CYS A 82 5.66 -3.34 -5.71
N THR A 83 5.51 -3.90 -4.53
CA THR A 83 4.62 -5.02 -4.23
C THR A 83 3.70 -4.60 -3.09
N ILE A 84 2.40 -4.83 -3.20
CA ILE A 84 1.46 -4.60 -2.10
C ILE A 84 1.04 -5.96 -1.57
N ASN A 85 1.29 -6.20 -0.30
CA ASN A 85 1.00 -7.46 0.37
C ASN A 85 -0.26 -7.27 1.21
N TRP A 86 -1.25 -8.14 1.00
CA TRP A 86 -2.50 -8.15 1.77
C TRP A 86 -2.62 -9.45 2.53
N VAL A 87 -2.90 -9.36 3.83
CA VAL A 87 -3.22 -10.51 4.66
C VAL A 87 -4.73 -10.64 4.71
N VAL A 88 -5.23 -11.76 4.21
CA VAL A 88 -6.65 -12.02 4.03
C VAL A 88 -7.04 -13.21 4.89
N ASN A 89 -8.12 -13.09 5.65
CA ASN A 89 -8.63 -14.19 6.47
C ASN A 89 -9.36 -15.25 5.62
N ALA A 90 -9.73 -16.36 6.25
CA ALA A 90 -10.42 -17.47 5.58
C ALA A 90 -11.76 -17.07 4.93
N SER A 91 -12.36 -15.96 5.35
CA SER A 91 -13.60 -15.41 4.77
C SER A 91 -13.35 -14.49 3.56
N GLY A 92 -12.10 -14.29 3.15
CA GLY A 92 -11.74 -13.41 2.03
C GLY A 92 -11.69 -11.92 2.39
N VAL A 93 -11.69 -11.58 3.69
CA VAL A 93 -11.63 -10.19 4.16
C VAL A 93 -10.19 -9.79 4.46
N ILE A 94 -9.81 -8.60 3.99
CA ILE A 94 -8.48 -8.02 4.22
C ILE A 94 -8.38 -7.56 5.68
N GLU A 95 -7.41 -8.10 6.42
CA GLU A 95 -7.14 -7.67 7.80
C GLU A 95 -5.98 -6.68 7.89
N SER A 96 -5.01 -6.78 6.98
CA SER A 96 -3.92 -5.81 6.90
C SER A 96 -3.34 -5.75 5.50
N GLY A 97 -2.71 -4.63 5.18
CA GLY A 97 -1.94 -4.45 3.97
C GLY A 97 -0.62 -3.76 4.28
N SER A 98 0.42 -4.07 3.50
CA SER A 98 1.72 -3.40 3.60
C SER A 98 2.39 -3.29 2.23
N PRO A 99 2.96 -2.13 1.90
CA PRO A 99 3.78 -2.01 0.72
C PRO A 99 5.18 -2.60 0.99
N SER A 100 5.75 -3.28 0.01
CA SER A 100 7.14 -3.71 0.00
C SER A 100 7.80 -3.36 -1.34
N GLY A 101 9.00 -2.79 -1.29
CA GLY A 101 9.74 -2.36 -2.47
C GLY A 101 10.14 -0.89 -2.39
N THR A 102 11.14 -0.53 -3.19
CA THR A 102 11.77 0.80 -3.14
C THR A 102 10.96 1.89 -3.85
N MET A 103 9.98 1.51 -4.68
CA MET A 103 9.20 2.43 -5.53
C MET A 103 7.69 2.38 -5.25
N CYS A 104 7.29 2.05 -4.03
CA CYS A 104 5.88 2.06 -3.63
C CYS A 104 5.32 3.44 -3.30
N SER A 105 6.15 4.46 -3.10
CA SER A 105 5.70 5.86 -3.02
C SER A 105 5.78 6.51 -4.42
N PRO A 106 4.83 7.39 -4.78
CA PRO A 106 5.02 8.29 -5.92
C PRO A 106 6.24 9.20 -5.73
#